data_AF-A0A8T6YMB5-F1
#
_entry.id   AF-A0A8T6YMB5-F1
#
_cell.length_a   1.000
_cell.length_b   1.000
_cell.length_c   1.000
_cell.angle_alpha   90.00
_cell.angle_beta   90.00
_cell.angle_gamma   90.00
#
_symmetry.space_group_name_H-M   'P 1'
#
loop_
_entity.id
_entity.type
_entity.pdbx_description
1 polymer ?
#
loop_
_entity_poly.entity_id
_entity_poly.type
_entity_poly.pdbx_seq_one_letter_code
_entity_poly.pdbx_strand_id
1 'polypeptide(L)'
;MKKSTNKFFELLDKGLQKGAIGIGSSLGYMSHGVTAKEMFEVQKLAGEYGRLTSVHTRFLNDPPPTEFILGGQEILSNAFVLDSPILFAHINNNG
;
A
#
# COMPACT_ATOMS: atom_id res chain seq x y z
N MET A 1 7.15 -14.17 -13.95
CA MET A 1 6.99 -12.70 -13.92
C MET A 1 8.35 -12.06 -13.65
N LYS A 2 8.73 -10.98 -14.34
CA LYS A 2 10.06 -10.35 -14.20
C LYS A 2 10.11 -9.64 -12.83
N LYS A 3 10.97 -10.09 -11.91
CA LYS A 3 11.17 -9.41 -10.61
C LYS A 3 11.73 -8.00 -10.85
N SER A 4 11.20 -7.01 -10.12
CA SER A 4 11.62 -5.61 -10.17
C SER A 4 13.11 -5.46 -9.84
N THR A 5 13.86 -4.71 -10.65
CA THR A 5 15.31 -4.43 -10.46
C THR A 5 15.60 -3.44 -9.32
N ASN A 6 14.60 -3.04 -8.55
CA ASN A 6 14.73 -2.08 -7.46
C ASN A 6 14.96 -2.83 -6.13
N LYS A 7 16.09 -2.53 -5.48
CA LYS A 7 16.53 -3.13 -4.19
C LYS A 7 15.45 -3.09 -3.11
N PHE A 8 14.57 -2.08 -3.13
CA PHE A 8 13.45 -1.97 -2.20
C PHE A 8 12.50 -3.18 -2.31
N PHE A 9 12.08 -3.53 -3.54
CA PHE A 9 11.19 -4.66 -3.77
C PHE A 9 11.86 -6.00 -3.48
N GLU A 10 13.17 -6.12 -3.71
CA GLU A 10 13.91 -7.32 -3.32
C GLU A 10 13.89 -7.55 -1.81
N LEU A 11 13.95 -6.48 -1.00
CA LEU A 11 13.88 -6.59 0.46
C LEU A 11 12.48 -7.01 0.92
N LEU A 12 11.43 -6.44 0.32
CA LEU A 12 10.05 -6.84 0.60
C LEU A 12 9.80 -8.31 0.23
N ASP A 13 10.23 -8.72 -0.97
CA ASP A 13 10.13 -10.09 -1.47
C ASP A 13 10.83 -11.09 -0.53
N LYS A 14 12.05 -10.74 -0.07
CA LYS A 14 12.78 -11.55 0.93
C LYS A 14 12.04 -11.64 2.27
N GLY A 15 11.43 -10.56 2.73
CA GLY A 15 10.63 -10.56 3.97
C GLY A 15 9.43 -11.51 3.87
N LEU A 16 8.70 -11.44 2.75
CA LEU A 16 7.57 -12.32 2.46
C LEU A 16 8.00 -13.80 2.35
N GLN A 17 9.11 -14.09 1.66
CA GLN A 17 9.69 -15.45 1.58
C GLN A 17 10.08 -16.00 2.96
N LYS A 18 10.50 -15.13 3.89
CA LYS A 18 10.84 -15.51 5.27
C LYS A 18 9.61 -15.67 6.18
N GLY A 19 8.39 -15.50 5.65
CA GLY A 19 7.15 -15.78 6.36
C GLY A 19 6.39 -14.55 6.86
N ALA A 20 6.76 -13.33 6.46
CA ALA A 20 6.02 -12.13 6.82
C ALA A 20 4.52 -12.25 6.44
N ILE A 21 3.63 -11.85 7.35
CA ILE A 21 2.17 -11.96 7.18
C ILE A 21 1.57 -10.93 6.20
N GLY A 22 2.38 -9.98 5.74
CA GLY A 22 1.97 -8.90 4.85
C GLY A 22 3.01 -7.79 4.80
N ILE A 23 2.64 -6.69 4.17
CA ILE A 23 3.47 -5.48 4.08
C ILE A 23 2.75 -4.34 4.80
N GLY A 24 3.44 -3.68 5.72
CA GLY A 24 2.98 -2.44 6.35
C GLY A 24 3.50 -1.22 5.58
N SER A 25 2.62 -0.28 5.25
CA SER A 25 2.95 0.98 4.59
C SER A 25 2.52 2.17 5.44
N SER A 26 3.47 3.07 5.73
CA SER A 26 3.23 4.32 6.45
C SER A 26 3.10 5.50 5.47
N LEU A 27 2.33 5.29 4.39
CA LEU A 27 2.21 6.18 3.24
C LEU A 27 1.85 7.62 3.62
N GLY A 28 1.07 7.80 4.69
CA GLY A 28 0.72 9.11 5.25
C GLY A 28 1.90 10.02 5.62
N TYR A 29 3.07 9.46 5.93
CA TYR A 29 4.28 10.24 6.22
C TYR A 29 5.18 10.46 5.00
N MET A 30 4.80 9.90 3.85
CA MET A 30 5.58 9.92 2.62
C MET A 30 4.69 10.21 1.39
N SER A 31 3.67 11.06 1.58
CA SER A 31 2.64 11.42 0.60
C SER A 31 3.18 11.90 -0.75
N HIS A 32 4.40 12.43 -0.78
CA HIS A 32 5.09 12.86 -2.02
C HIS A 32 6.36 12.04 -2.32
N GLY A 33 6.77 11.16 -1.40
CA GLY A 33 7.96 10.32 -1.54
C GLY A 33 7.70 8.97 -2.22
N VAL A 34 6.43 8.58 -2.36
CA VAL A 34 6.01 7.32 -3.00
C VAL A 34 5.01 7.62 -4.10
N THR A 35 5.32 7.17 -5.31
CA THR A 35 4.42 7.28 -6.46
C THR A 35 3.26 6.28 -6.37
N ALA A 36 2.15 6.57 -7.03
CA ALA A 36 1.02 5.63 -7.10
C ALA A 36 1.41 4.28 -7.70
N LYS A 37 2.34 4.29 -8.68
CA LYS A 37 2.88 3.06 -9.28
C LYS A 37 3.65 2.22 -8.27
N GLU A 38 4.50 2.84 -7.44
CA GLU A 38 5.24 2.11 -6.42
C GLU A 38 4.30 1.49 -5.38
N MET A 39 3.26 2.22 -4.96
CA MET A 39 2.25 1.69 -4.05
C MET A 39 1.46 0.52 -4.66
N PHE A 40 1.10 0.62 -5.95
CA PHE A 40 0.46 -0.48 -6.69
C PHE A 40 1.35 -1.73 -6.72
N GLU A 41 2.65 -1.58 -7.05
CA GLU A 41 3.58 -2.72 -7.10
C GLU A 41 3.80 -3.32 -5.70
N VAL A 42 3.72 -2.53 -4.62
CA VAL A 42 3.75 -3.05 -3.25
C VAL A 42 2.53 -3.92 -2.96
N GLN A 43 1.32 -3.45 -3.29
CA GLN A 43 0.09 -4.24 -3.09
C GLN A 43 0.06 -5.50 -3.96
N LYS A 44 0.59 -5.41 -5.17
CA LYS A 44 0.74 -6.54 -6.08
C LYS A 44 1.68 -7.59 -5.50
N LEU A 45 2.85 -7.17 -5.03
CA LEU A 45 3.82 -8.09 -4.42
C LEU A 45 3.24 -8.79 -3.19
N ALA A 46 2.54 -8.09 -2.30
CA ALA A 46 1.87 -8.73 -1.17
C ALA A 46 0.79 -9.74 -1.64
N GLY A 47 -0.01 -9.35 -2.64
CA GLY A 47 -1.06 -10.19 -3.23
C GLY A 47 -0.55 -11.47 -3.87
N GLU A 48 0.63 -11.44 -4.52
CA GLU A 48 1.28 -12.63 -5.10
C GLU A 48 1.64 -13.70 -4.06
N TYR A 49 1.78 -13.31 -2.80
CA TYR A 49 1.97 -14.22 -1.67
C TYR A 49 0.67 -14.56 -0.93
N GLY A 50 -0.49 -14.07 -1.42
CA GLY A 50 -1.77 -14.17 -0.72
C GLY A 50 -1.78 -13.45 0.63
N ARG A 51 -1.01 -12.34 0.75
CA ARG A 51 -0.84 -11.58 2.00
C ARG A 51 -1.37 -10.17 1.85
N LEU A 52 -1.74 -9.59 3.00
CA LEU A 52 -2.36 -8.27 3.03
C LEU A 52 -1.34 -7.13 2.94
N THR A 53 -1.79 -5.99 2.40
CA THR A 53 -1.12 -4.71 2.61
C THR A 53 -1.86 -3.89 3.66
N SER A 54 -1.21 -3.62 4.79
CA SER A 54 -1.72 -2.75 5.84
C SER A 54 -1.23 -1.33 5.59
N VAL A 55 -2.13 -0.35 5.48
CA VAL A 55 -1.77 1.00 5.03
C VAL A 55 -2.30 2.06 5.97
N HIS A 56 -1.39 2.89 6.48
CA HIS A 56 -1.70 4.24 6.93
C HIS A 56 -1.63 5.17 5.70
N THR A 57 -2.79 5.52 5.13
CA THR A 57 -2.90 6.10 3.78
C THR A 57 -2.36 7.52 3.72
N ARG A 58 -2.02 7.99 2.50
CA ARG A 58 -1.84 9.43 2.29
C ARG A 58 -3.17 10.17 2.48
N PHE A 59 -3.08 11.45 2.83
CA PHE A 59 -4.20 12.36 3.01
C PHE A 59 -5.15 12.05 4.17
N LEU A 60 -4.74 11.20 5.13
CA LEU A 60 -5.64 10.71 6.18
C LEU A 60 -6.23 11.83 7.06
N ASN A 61 -5.43 12.85 7.37
CA ASN A 61 -5.83 13.99 8.22
C ASN A 61 -5.74 15.33 7.49
N ASP A 62 -5.54 15.31 6.18
CA ASP A 62 -5.39 16.50 5.36
C ASP A 62 -6.78 17.11 5.09
N PRO A 63 -6.92 18.45 5.12
CA PRO A 63 -8.20 19.11 4.87
C PRO A 63 -8.58 19.07 3.37
N PRO A 64 -9.87 19.29 3.04
CA PRO A 64 -10.31 19.45 1.66
C PRO A 64 -9.48 20.50 0.89
N PRO A 65 -9.24 20.30 -0.42
CA PRO A 65 -9.85 19.27 -1.28
C PRO A 65 -9.06 17.94 -1.34
N THR A 66 -7.92 17.84 -0.67
CA THR A 66 -7.05 16.66 -0.74
C THR A 66 -7.15 15.89 0.57
N GLU A 67 -8.21 15.11 0.69
CA GLU A 67 -8.55 14.39 1.93
C GLU A 67 -8.52 12.87 1.76
N PHE A 68 -8.85 12.15 2.83
CA PHE A 68 -8.75 10.69 2.91
C PHE A 68 -9.42 9.95 1.76
N ILE A 69 -10.56 10.44 1.25
CA ILE A 69 -11.27 9.77 0.16
C ILE A 69 -10.34 9.53 -1.04
N LEU A 70 -9.48 10.49 -1.39
CA LEU A 70 -8.53 10.32 -2.50
C LEU A 70 -7.45 9.29 -2.20
N GLY A 71 -6.84 9.34 -1.01
CA GLY A 71 -5.79 8.40 -0.61
C GLY A 71 -6.33 6.99 -0.35
N GLY A 72 -7.54 6.88 0.17
CA GLY A 72 -8.26 5.63 0.38
C GLY A 72 -8.66 4.98 -0.94
N GLN A 73 -9.14 5.78 -1.90
CA GLN A 73 -9.47 5.29 -3.25
C GLN A 73 -8.24 4.71 -3.97
N GLU A 74 -7.06 5.33 -3.85
CA GLU A 74 -5.82 4.75 -4.41
C GLU A 74 -5.60 3.30 -3.92
N ILE A 75 -5.67 3.09 -2.60
CA ILE A 75 -5.44 1.76 -2.00
C ILE A 75 -6.56 0.78 -2.37
N LEU A 76 -7.82 1.22 -2.33
CA LEU A 76 -8.98 0.39 -2.63
C LEU A 76 -9.03 -0.01 -4.11
N SER A 77 -8.76 0.93 -5.03
CA SER A 77 -8.73 0.66 -6.47
C SER A 77 -7.62 -0.34 -6.82
N ASN A 78 -6.44 -0.20 -6.23
CA ASN A 78 -5.36 -1.17 -6.41
C ASN A 78 -5.79 -2.56 -5.92
N ALA A 79 -6.37 -2.66 -4.72
CA ALA A 79 -6.83 -3.92 -4.15
C ALA A 79 -7.88 -4.62 -5.03
N PHE A 80 -8.83 -3.84 -5.57
CA PHE A 80 -9.88 -4.33 -6.45
C PHE A 80 -9.32 -4.91 -7.75
N VAL A 81 -8.40 -4.21 -8.42
CA VAL A 81 -7.82 -4.68 -9.69
C VAL A 81 -6.87 -5.86 -9.49
N LEU A 82 -6.19 -5.90 -8.35
CA LEU A 82 -5.20 -6.95 -8.04
C LEU A 82 -5.80 -8.19 -7.39
N ASP A 83 -7.09 -8.16 -7.00
CA ASP A 83 -7.71 -9.17 -6.13
C ASP A 83 -6.86 -9.44 -4.87
N SER A 84 -6.33 -8.37 -4.27
CA SER A 84 -5.34 -8.44 -3.19
C SER A 84 -5.92 -7.91 -1.87
N PRO A 85 -5.76 -8.63 -0.74
CA PRO A 85 -6.30 -8.19 0.54
C PRO A 85 -5.62 -6.92 1.05
N ILE A 86 -6.40 -6.03 1.64
CA ILE A 86 -5.92 -4.79 2.26
C ILE A 86 -6.45 -4.63 3.69
N LEU A 87 -5.72 -3.85 4.49
CA LEU A 87 -6.17 -3.34 5.78
C LEU A 87 -5.91 -1.84 5.85
N PHE A 88 -6.96 -1.04 5.96
CA PHE A 88 -6.83 0.38 6.30
C PHE A 88 -6.51 0.50 7.78
N ALA A 89 -5.34 1.06 8.09
CA ALA A 89 -4.90 1.23 9.46
C ALA A 89 -5.54 2.49 10.05
N HIS A 90 -6.22 2.32 11.19
CA HIS A 90 -6.66 3.38 12.10
C HIS A 90 -7.27 4.61 11.40
N ILE A 91 -8.33 4.38 10.61
CA ILE A 91 -9.12 5.46 10.02
C ILE A 91 -9.69 6.32 11.15
N ASN A 92 -9.19 7.54 11.26
CA ASN A 92 -9.46 8.46 12.36
C ASN A 92 -10.05 9.80 11.90
N ASN A 93 -10.38 9.93 10.61
CA ASN A 93 -11.15 11.05 10.10
C ASN A 93 -12.66 10.79 10.24
N ASN A 94 -13.47 11.81 9.94
CA ASN A 94 -14.92 11.78 10.12
C ASN A 94 -15.70 10.98 9.05
N GLY A 95 -15.00 10.22 8.18
CA GLY A 95 -15.59 9.55 7.02
C GLY A 95 -15.56 10.45 5.79
#